data_AF-A0A975JGS9-F1
#
_entry.id   AF-A0A975JGS9-F1
#
_cell.length_a   1.000
_cell.length_b   1.000
_cell.length_c   1.000
_cell.angle_alpha   90.00
_cell.angle_beta   90.00
_cell.angle_gamma   90.00
#
_symmetry.space_group_name_H-M   'P 1'
#
loop_
_entity.id
_entity.type
_entity.pdbx_description
1 polymer ?
#
loop_
_entity_poly.entity_id
_entity_poly.type
_entity_poly.pdbx_seq_one_letter_code
_entity_poly.pdbx_strand_id
1 'polypeptide(L)'
;MSRRAIVTALAAITGLVHLLIGTFDTLYPALQDAAPLSARGGLMASWYLTGLFLLWSVHVFWHGQEGARQLGWVWIAGGMTFTVIALVEGGLPGLIALPQWIALCLTGGLALTLPRRR
;
A
#
# COMPACT_ATOMS: atom_id res chain seq x y z
N MET A 1 -22.63 -6.95 0.02
CA MET A 1 -21.38 -6.94 -0.76
C MET A 1 -20.49 -8.09 -0.29
N SER A 2 -19.91 -8.90 -1.18
CA SER A 2 -19.06 -10.03 -0.77
C SER A 2 -17.76 -9.52 -0.11
N ARG A 3 -17.21 -10.24 0.88
CA ARG A 3 -15.92 -9.86 1.52
C ARG A 3 -14.82 -9.61 0.49
N ARG A 4 -14.84 -10.44 -0.56
CA ARG A 4 -13.93 -10.32 -1.71
C ARG A 4 -14.05 -8.97 -2.42
N ALA A 5 -15.28 -8.52 -2.69
CA ALA A 5 -15.51 -7.23 -3.30
C ALA A 5 -15.03 -6.08 -2.41
N ILE A 6 -15.18 -6.19 -1.08
CA ILE A 6 -14.69 -5.18 -0.13
C ILE A 6 -13.17 -5.09 -0.16
N VAL A 7 -12.48 -6.23 -0.03
CA VAL A 7 -11.00 -6.28 -0.08
C VAL A 7 -10.48 -5.75 -1.41
N THR A 8 -11.13 -6.13 -2.52
CA THR A 8 -10.75 -5.67 -3.86
C THR A 8 -10.92 -4.15 -4.00
N ALA A 9 -12.06 -3.61 -3.55
CA ALA A 9 -12.34 -2.18 -3.62
C ALA A 9 -11.34 -1.39 -2.77
N LEU A 10 -11.05 -1.84 -1.55
CA LEU A 10 -10.05 -1.21 -0.69
C LEU A 10 -8.66 -1.25 -1.34
N ALA A 11 -8.25 -2.40 -1.87
CA ALA A 11 -6.96 -2.52 -2.55
C ALA A 11 -6.85 -1.57 -3.75
N ALA A 12 -7.92 -1.45 -4.54
CA ALA A 12 -7.97 -0.54 -5.69
C ALA A 12 -7.88 0.92 -5.25
N ILE A 13 -8.64 1.32 -4.22
CA ILE A 13 -8.60 2.67 -3.66
C ILE A 13 -7.20 2.97 -3.12
N THR A 14 -6.60 2.08 -2.34
CA THR A 14 -5.24 2.27 -1.80
C THR A 14 -4.20 2.41 -2.91
N GLY A 15 -4.25 1.55 -3.94
CA GLY A 15 -3.33 1.63 -5.08
C GLY A 15 -3.50 2.93 -5.90
N LEU A 16 -4.73 3.36 -6.14
CA LEU A 16 -5.02 4.61 -6.84
C LEU A 16 -4.62 5.84 -6.02
N VAL A 17 -4.91 5.87 -4.72
CA VAL A 17 -4.50 6.95 -3.82
C VAL A 17 -2.97 7.03 -3.76
N HIS A 18 -2.27 5.90 -3.64
CA HIS A 18 -0.80 5.85 -3.67
C HIS A 18 -0.24 6.44 -4.96
N LEU A 19 -0.76 6.05 -6.11
CA LEU A 19 -0.24 6.50 -7.40
C LEU A 19 -0.65 7.91 -7.79
N LEU A 20 -1.91 8.31 -7.55
CA LEU A 20 -2.42 9.59 -7.99
C LEU A 20 -2.13 10.67 -6.95
N ILE A 21 -2.60 10.50 -5.72
CA ILE A 21 -2.48 11.51 -4.67
C ILE A 21 -1.07 11.50 -4.07
N GLY A 22 -0.59 10.31 -3.67
CA GLY A 22 0.73 10.19 -3.05
C GLY A 22 1.89 10.62 -3.95
N THR A 23 1.74 10.56 -5.28
CA THR A 23 2.77 11.08 -6.18
C THR A 23 2.97 12.59 -6.00
N PHE A 24 1.87 13.35 -5.91
CA PHE A 24 1.94 14.81 -5.75
C PHE A 24 2.19 15.23 -4.30
N ASP A 25 1.60 14.51 -3.34
CA ASP A 25 1.62 14.91 -1.93
C ASP A 25 2.82 14.33 -1.17
N THR A 26 3.46 13.29 -1.69
CA THR A 26 4.56 12.59 -1.00
C THR A 26 5.79 12.43 -1.89
N LEU A 27 5.69 11.78 -3.05
CA LEU A 27 6.86 11.48 -3.87
C LEU A 27 7.54 12.75 -4.38
N TYR A 28 6.80 13.65 -5.03
CA TYR A 28 7.41 14.85 -5.61
C TYR A 28 8.02 15.79 -4.56
N PRO A 29 7.38 16.10 -3.42
CA PRO A 29 8.02 16.82 -2.33
C PRO A 29 9.27 16.11 -1.83
N ALA A 30 9.21 14.80 -1.60
CA ALA A 30 10.37 14.03 -1.16
C ALA A 30 11.53 14.05 -2.16
N LEU A 31 11.28 14.12 -3.47
CA LEU A 31 12.31 14.22 -4.50
C LEU A 31 12.91 15.63 -4.63
N GLN A 32 12.17 16.66 -4.22
CA GLN A 32 12.69 18.02 -4.14
C GLN A 32 13.65 18.17 -2.96
N ASP A 33 13.31 17.54 -1.83
CA ASP A 33 14.13 17.55 -0.62
C ASP A 33 15.26 16.49 -0.63
N ALA A 34 15.16 15.44 -1.45
CA ALA A 34 16.15 14.37 -1.54
C ALA A 34 17.16 14.54 -2.69
N ALA A 35 18.43 14.57 -2.28
CA ALA A 35 19.62 13.87 -2.81
C ALA A 35 19.98 13.97 -4.32
N PRO A 36 21.28 13.81 -4.67
CA PRO A 36 21.78 13.82 -6.04
C PRO A 36 20.98 12.92 -7.00
N LEU A 37 21.00 13.27 -8.29
CA LEU A 37 20.21 12.64 -9.37
C LEU A 37 20.22 11.10 -9.34
N SER A 38 21.31 10.49 -8.86
CA SER A 38 21.49 9.04 -8.68
C SER A 38 20.51 8.39 -7.71
N ALA A 39 20.05 9.08 -6.67
CA ALA A 39 19.11 8.54 -5.67
C ALA A 39 17.64 8.65 -6.10
N ARG A 40 17.32 9.62 -6.98
CA ARG A 40 15.95 9.89 -7.43
C ARG A 40 15.35 8.72 -8.20
N GLY A 41 16.15 8.08 -9.05
CA GLY A 41 15.72 6.94 -9.84
C GLY A 41 15.26 5.76 -8.99
N GLY A 42 16.02 5.44 -7.93
CA GLY A 42 15.66 4.35 -7.01
C GLY A 42 14.37 4.62 -6.24
N LEU A 43 14.19 5.85 -5.74
CA LEU A 43 12.96 6.26 -5.05
C LEU A 43 11.74 6.21 -5.97
N MET A 44 11.83 6.77 -7.17
CA MET A 44 10.75 6.73 -8.16
C MET A 44 10.41 5.29 -8.56
N ALA A 45 11.42 4.47 -8.87
CA ALA A 45 11.21 3.07 -9.23
C ALA A 45 10.49 2.31 -8.11
N SER A 46 10.95 2.47 -6.86
CA SER A 46 10.34 1.80 -5.70
C SER A 46 8.90 2.26 -5.47
N TRP A 47 8.64 3.55 -5.66
CA TRP A 47 7.30 4.13 -5.56
C TRP A 47 6.32 3.51 -6.57
N TYR A 48 6.70 3.48 -7.85
CA TYR A 48 5.83 2.96 -8.91
C TYR A 48 5.72 1.44 -8.87
N LEU A 49 6.78 0.70 -8.52
CA LEU A 49 6.72 -0.75 -8.31
C LEU A 49 5.75 -1.10 -7.18
N THR A 50 5.78 -0.34 -6.08
CA THR A 50 4.82 -0.50 -4.98
C THR A 50 3.40 -0.25 -5.48
N GLY A 51 3.16 0.85 -6.21
CA GLY A 51 1.84 1.14 -6.78
C GLY A 51 1.33 0.06 -7.74
N LEU A 52 2.19 -0.45 -8.63
CA LEU A 52 1.86 -1.56 -9.53
C LEU A 52 1.56 -2.84 -8.76
N PHE A 53 2.30 -3.15 -7.70
CA PHE A 53 2.01 -4.27 -6.82
C PHE A 53 0.64 -4.14 -6.14
N LEU A 54 0.31 -2.95 -5.64
CA LEU A 54 -1.01 -2.68 -5.04
C LEU A 54 -2.13 -2.87 -6.07
N LEU A 55 -1.97 -2.35 -7.29
CA LEU A 55 -2.95 -2.55 -8.37
C LEU A 55 -3.03 -4.00 -8.83
N TRP A 56 -1.91 -4.72 -8.91
CA TRP A 56 -1.90 -6.14 -9.23
C TRP A 56 -2.64 -6.98 -8.18
N SER A 57 -2.52 -6.61 -6.90
CA SER A 57 -3.25 -7.30 -5.82
C SER A 57 -4.78 -7.21 -5.98
N VAL A 58 -5.30 -6.17 -6.64
CA VAL A 58 -6.73 -6.04 -7.00
C VAL A 58 -7.16 -7.22 -7.84
N HIS A 59 -6.37 -7.58 -8.85
CA HIS A 59 -6.64 -8.73 -9.71
C HIS A 59 -6.66 -10.04 -8.89
N VAL A 60 -5.68 -10.22 -7.99
CA VAL A 60 -5.57 -11.41 -7.13
C VAL A 60 -6.78 -11.52 -6.19
N PHE A 61 -7.15 -10.42 -5.53
CA PHE A 61 -8.29 -10.38 -4.62
C PHE A 61 -9.61 -10.58 -5.36
N TRP A 62 -9.80 -9.98 -6.54
CA TRP A 62 -11.03 -10.11 -7.33
C TRP A 62 -11.29 -11.55 -7.80
N HIS A 63 -10.26 -12.20 -8.35
CA HIS A 63 -10.40 -13.57 -8.85
C HIS A 63 -10.34 -14.59 -7.71
N GLY A 64 -9.90 -14.18 -6.52
CA GLY A 64 -9.70 -15.04 -5.35
C GLY A 64 -8.73 -16.16 -5.66
N GLN A 65 -7.59 -15.81 -6.25
CA GLN A 65 -6.56 -16.78 -6.61
C GLN A 65 -5.93 -17.43 -5.38
N GLU A 66 -5.27 -18.56 -5.59
CA GLU A 66 -4.38 -19.15 -4.59
C GLU A 66 -3.31 -18.10 -4.22
N GLY A 67 -3.05 -17.92 -2.92
CA GLY A 67 -2.15 -16.86 -2.45
C GLY A 67 -2.81 -15.58 -1.95
N ALA A 68 -4.12 -15.36 -2.15
CA ALA A 68 -4.79 -14.13 -1.70
C ALA A 68 -4.65 -13.87 -0.18
N ARG A 69 -4.63 -14.93 0.64
CA ARG A 69 -4.40 -14.80 2.09
C ARG A 69 -2.94 -14.46 2.40
N GLN A 70 -1.99 -15.08 1.72
CA GLN A 70 -0.56 -14.81 1.85
C GLN A 70 -0.27 -13.36 1.46
N LEU A 71 -0.92 -12.87 0.42
CA LEU A 71 -0.85 -11.47 0.01
C LEU A 71 -1.40 -10.54 1.09
N GLY A 72 -2.42 -10.97 1.84
CA GLY A 72 -2.92 -10.26 3.02
C GLY A 72 -1.84 -10.03 4.09
N TRP A 73 -0.96 -11.02 4.33
CA TRP A 73 0.18 -10.85 5.24
C TRP A 73 1.21 -9.85 4.72
N VAL A 74 1.49 -9.85 3.41
CA VAL A 74 2.39 -8.86 2.79
C VAL A 74 1.83 -7.45 2.94
N TRP A 75 0.52 -7.29 2.76
CA TRP A 75 -0.18 -6.02 2.99
C TRP A 75 -0.07 -5.55 4.45
N ILE A 76 -0.30 -6.44 5.42
CA ILE A 76 -0.13 -6.10 6.84
C ILE A 76 1.31 -5.72 7.15
N ALA A 77 2.29 -6.51 6.70
CA ALA A 77 3.71 -6.24 6.94
C ALA A 77 4.14 -4.90 6.35
N GLY A 78 3.68 -4.58 5.13
CA GLY A 78 3.91 -3.29 4.49
C GLY A 78 3.30 -2.14 5.29
N GLY A 79 2.01 -2.25 5.64
CA GLY A 79 1.31 -1.24 6.43
C GLY A 79 1.97 -1.00 7.80
N MET A 80 2.39 -2.06 8.49
CA MET A 80 3.13 -1.96 9.75
C MET A 80 4.48 -1.26 9.57
N THR A 81 5.22 -1.60 8.52
CA THR A 81 6.53 -0.98 8.24
C THR A 81 6.38 0.53 8.04
N PHE A 82 5.45 0.96 7.19
CA PHE A 82 5.20 2.39 6.96
C PHE A 82 4.66 3.09 8.21
N THR A 83 3.82 2.42 9.01
CA THR A 83 3.29 2.96 10.27
C THR A 83 4.42 3.20 11.28
N VAL A 84 5.34 2.24 11.43
CA VAL A 84 6.50 2.36 12.33
C VAL A 84 7.42 3.47 11.86
N ILE A 85 7.74 3.54 10.56
CA ILE A 85 8.58 4.61 10.01
C ILE A 85 7.93 5.98 10.24
N ALA A 86 6.64 6.14 9.95
CA ALA A 86 5.92 7.39 10.15
C ALA A 86 5.93 7.83 11.64
N LEU A 87 5.78 6.89 12.56
CA LEU A 87 5.88 7.14 14.00
C LEU A 87 7.28 7.57 14.43
N VAL A 88 8.33 6.92 13.90
CA VAL A 88 9.72 7.20 14.26
C VAL A 88 10.15 8.56 13.72
N GLU A 89 9.81 8.88 12.46
CA GLU A 89 10.26 10.11 11.80
C GLU A 89 9.40 11.33 12.15
N GLY A 90 8.10 11.15 12.40
CA GLY A 90 7.14 12.24 12.54
C GLY A 90 6.22 12.16 13.76
N GLY A 91 6.37 11.15 14.61
CA GLY A 91 5.49 10.94 15.77
C GLY A 91 4.02 10.73 15.41
N LEU A 92 3.12 11.16 16.28
CA LEU A 92 1.67 11.08 16.04
C LEU A 92 1.22 11.91 14.81
N PRO A 93 1.75 13.13 14.55
CA PRO A 93 1.47 13.85 13.31
C PRO A 93 1.86 13.08 12.04
N GLY A 94 2.97 12.35 12.06
CA GLY A 94 3.41 11.50 10.94
C GLY A 94 2.39 10.42 10.57
N LEU A 95 1.67 9.86 11.55
CA LEU A 95 0.58 8.91 11.29
C LEU A 95 -0.64 9.55 10.64
N ILE A 96 -0.95 10.81 10.97
CA ILE A 96 -2.09 11.55 10.41
C ILE A 96 -1.81 11.95 8.97
N ALA A 97 -0.55 12.30 8.65
CA ALA A 97 -0.13 12.72 7.33
C ALA A 97 -0.17 11.60 6.27
N LEU A 98 -0.19 10.33 6.69
CA LEU A 98 -0.05 9.20 5.79
C LEU A 98 -1.16 8.13 5.96
N PRO A 99 -2.44 8.49 5.79
CA PRO A 99 -3.57 7.61 6.07
C PRO A 99 -3.63 6.38 5.16
N GLN A 100 -3.02 6.43 3.96
CA GLN A 100 -2.99 5.30 3.02
C GLN A 100 -2.27 4.06 3.58
N TRP A 101 -1.33 4.22 4.52
CA TRP A 101 -0.61 3.09 5.11
C TRP A 101 -1.44 2.32 6.14
N ILE A 102 -2.37 3.00 6.82
CA ILE A 102 -3.34 2.36 7.71
C ILE A 102 -4.30 1.49 6.88
N ALA A 103 -4.67 1.95 5.69
CA ALA A 103 -5.52 1.20 4.77
C ALA A 103 -4.87 -0.13 4.32
N LEU A 104 -3.54 -0.23 4.28
CA LEU A 104 -2.86 -1.50 4.01
C LEU A 104 -3.13 -2.55 5.10
N CYS A 105 -3.01 -2.18 6.37
CA CYS A 105 -3.29 -3.08 7.48
C CYS A 105 -4.76 -3.55 7.48
N LEU A 106 -5.70 -2.62 7.23
CA LEU A 106 -7.12 -2.96 7.14
C LEU A 106 -7.42 -3.90 5.98
N THR A 107 -6.90 -3.60 4.79
CA THR A 107 -7.11 -4.42 3.59
C THR A 107 -6.48 -5.80 3.75
N GLY A 108 -5.26 -5.87 4.29
CA GLY A 108 -4.57 -7.14 4.56
C GLY A 108 -5.29 -7.97 5.62
N GLY A 109 -5.74 -7.36 6.71
CA GLY A 109 -6.54 -8.03 7.75
C GLY A 109 -7.84 -8.62 7.20
N LEU A 110 -8.56 -7.87 6.36
CA LEU A 110 -9.75 -8.38 5.68
C LEU A 110 -9.40 -9.51 4.69
N ALA A 111 -8.29 -9.40 3.97
CA ALA A 111 -7.82 -10.44 3.04
C ALA A 111 -7.54 -11.78 3.75
N LEU A 112 -7.07 -11.76 5.00
CA LEU A 112 -6.88 -12.98 5.81
C LEU A 112 -8.18 -13.74 6.10
N THR A 113 -9.33 -13.05 6.04
CA THR A 113 -10.66 -13.65 6.26
C THR A 113 -11.27 -14.25 4.98
N LEU A 114 -10.59 -14.12 3.83
CA LEU A 114 -11.04 -14.73 2.58
C LEU A 114 -11.00 -16.26 2.68
N PRO A 115 -11.94 -16.97 2.03
CA PRO A 115 -11.95 -18.43 2.01
C PRO A 115 -10.64 -18.99 1.46
N ARG A 116 -10.12 -20.06 2.07
CA ARG A 116 -9.06 -20.86 1.43
C ARG A 116 -9.68 -21.56 0.22
N ARG A 117 -9.20 -21.26 -0.98
CA ARG A 117 -9.36 -22.19 -2.09
C ARG A 117 -8.38 -23.35 -1.85
N ARG A 118 -8.91 -24.56 -1.91
CA ARG A 118 -8.13 -25.80 -1.89
C ARG A 118 -7.69 -26.12 -3.31
#